data_AF-A0A942XUV2-F1
#
_entry.id   AF-A0A942XUV2-F1
#
_cell.length_a   1.000
_cell.length_b   1.000
_cell.length_c   1.000
_cell.angle_alpha   90.00
_cell.angle_beta   90.00
_cell.angle_gamma   90.00
#
_symmetry.space_group_name_H-M   'P 1'
#
loop_
_entity.id
_entity.type
_entity.pdbx_description
1 polymer ?
#
loop_
_entity_poly.entity_id
_entity_poly.type
_entity_poly.pdbx_seq_one_letter_code
_entity_poly.pdbx_strand_id
1 'polypeptide(L)'
;MAGASALPAQNIRSHYVSKAETDGVIYHTFPVTLFESREAGDLTFDITYKEHRGGRATINFTCRLPQAVPADSVRFAADVAVMSGPVKKLYLEPERKVWKHRYTFDADGSELCGFFDERASPEVTVYVGEKSYVYRAKRSAWRSYAPIGYRIFDMIRVNEQ
;
A
#
# COMPACT_ATOMS: atom_id res chain seq x y z
N MET A 1 5.76 28.70 23.59
CA MET A 1 5.12 27.40 23.81
C MET A 1 3.83 27.38 22.98
N ALA A 2 3.93 26.97 21.71
CA ALA A 2 2.80 26.94 20.80
C ALA A 2 2.06 25.62 20.96
N GLY A 3 0.73 25.69 21.06
CA GLY A 3 -0.16 24.59 21.40
C GLY A 3 -0.04 23.42 20.43
N ALA A 4 0.18 22.23 21.00
CA ALA A 4 -0.08 20.98 20.30
C ALA A 4 -1.57 20.93 19.98
N SER A 5 -1.90 21.08 18.69
CA SER A 5 -3.19 20.68 18.14
C SER A 5 -3.33 19.19 18.41
N ALA A 6 -4.06 18.84 19.46
CA ALA A 6 -4.58 17.50 19.65
C ALA A 6 -5.59 17.26 18.53
N LEU A 7 -5.09 16.81 17.37
CA LEU A 7 -5.92 16.18 16.35
C LEU A 7 -6.75 15.13 17.10
N PRO A 8 -8.09 15.08 16.91
CA PRO A 8 -8.88 14.02 17.51
C PRO A 8 -8.20 12.70 17.19
N ALA A 9 -8.15 11.79 18.16
CA ALA A 9 -7.66 10.44 17.96
C ALA A 9 -8.49 9.84 16.82
N GLN A 10 -8.03 10.00 15.56
CA GLN A 10 -8.67 9.43 14.40
C GLN A 10 -8.77 7.96 14.71
N ASN A 11 -10.00 7.46 14.75
CA ASN A 11 -10.24 6.08 15.09
C ASN A 11 -9.72 5.21 13.95
N ILE A 12 -8.43 4.85 14.03
CA ILE A 12 -7.75 4.02 13.03
C ILE A 12 -8.20 2.56 13.11
N ARG A 13 -8.92 2.14 14.17
CA ARG A 13 -9.33 0.74 14.38
C ARG A 13 -10.29 0.23 13.32
N SER A 14 -11.00 1.10 12.60
CA SER A 14 -11.86 0.68 11.49
C SER A 14 -11.09 0.47 10.17
N HIS A 15 -9.77 0.64 10.16
CA HIS A 15 -8.95 0.64 8.94
C HIS A 15 -7.94 -0.52 8.90
N TYR A 16 -7.81 -1.26 10.00
CA TYR A 16 -7.00 -2.47 10.07
C TYR A 16 -7.58 -3.45 11.10
N VAL A 17 -7.17 -4.70 11.01
CA VAL A 17 -7.34 -5.70 12.06
C VAL A 17 -5.96 -6.12 12.57
N SER A 18 -5.90 -6.50 13.84
CA SER A 18 -4.70 -7.09 14.43
C SER A 18 -5.04 -8.40 15.10
N LYS A 19 -4.12 -9.38 15.01
CA LYS A 19 -4.24 -10.67 15.68
C LYS A 19 -2.92 -10.98 16.37
N ALA A 20 -2.98 -11.23 17.68
CA ALA A 20 -1.85 -11.75 18.43
C ALA A 20 -1.59 -13.22 18.03
N GLU A 21 -0.32 -13.54 17.81
CA GLU A 21 0.20 -14.88 17.58
C GLU A 21 1.30 -15.16 18.62
N THR A 22 1.78 -16.40 18.68
CA THR A 22 2.85 -16.81 19.62
C THR A 22 4.14 -16.01 19.42
N ASP A 23 4.40 -15.54 18.21
CA ASP A 23 5.65 -14.88 17.78
C ASP A 23 5.45 -13.41 17.35
N GLY A 24 4.47 -12.74 17.94
CA GLY A 24 4.19 -11.31 17.73
C GLY A 24 2.78 -11.05 17.21
N VAL A 25 2.50 -9.83 16.79
CA VAL A 25 1.21 -9.41 16.27
C VAL A 25 1.24 -9.31 14.74
N ILE A 26 0.18 -9.83 14.11
CA ILE A 26 -0.10 -9.60 12.68
C ILE A 26 -1.06 -8.43 12.57
N TYR A 27 -0.68 -7.40 11.83
CA TYR A 27 -1.51 -6.27 11.45
C TYR A 27 -1.87 -6.38 9.98
N HIS A 28 -3.15 -6.16 9.63
CA HIS A 28 -3.62 -6.18 8.25
C HIS A 28 -4.55 -5.00 7.99
N THR A 29 -4.18 -4.10 7.07
CA THR A 29 -5.01 -2.98 6.66
C THR A 29 -6.13 -3.46 5.74
N PHE A 30 -7.31 -2.86 5.80
CA PHE A 30 -8.34 -3.15 4.82
C PHE A 30 -7.98 -2.63 3.42
N PRO A 31 -8.45 -3.29 2.35
CA PRO A 31 -8.18 -2.84 0.99
C PRO A 31 -8.68 -1.42 0.74
N VAL A 32 -7.82 -0.58 0.17
CA VAL A 32 -8.14 0.80 -0.21
C VAL A 32 -7.76 1.11 -1.65
N THR A 33 -8.59 1.92 -2.29
CA THR A 33 -8.38 2.38 -3.67
C THR A 33 -7.99 3.84 -3.65
N LEU A 34 -6.68 4.09 -3.67
CA LEU A 34 -6.13 5.46 -3.59
C LEU A 34 -5.49 5.92 -4.90
N PHE A 35 -5.24 5.02 -5.84
CA PHE A 35 -4.48 5.29 -7.05
C PHE A 35 -5.32 5.02 -8.30
N GLU A 36 -5.12 5.83 -9.34
CA GLU A 36 -5.77 5.68 -10.64
C GLU A 36 -4.81 5.90 -11.81
N SER A 37 -5.08 5.21 -12.90
CA SER A 37 -4.45 5.39 -14.18
C SER A 37 -5.53 5.67 -15.22
N ARG A 38 -5.26 6.64 -16.11
CA ARG A 38 -6.16 6.88 -17.25
C ARG A 38 -6.24 5.69 -18.20
N GLU A 39 -5.18 4.90 -18.27
CA GLU A 39 -5.08 3.73 -19.15
C GLU A 39 -5.62 2.47 -18.49
N ALA A 40 -5.34 2.28 -17.19
CA ALA A 40 -5.54 1.01 -16.50
C ALA A 40 -6.51 1.07 -15.30
N GLY A 41 -7.24 2.18 -15.15
CA GLY A 41 -8.23 2.38 -14.10
C GLY A 41 -7.62 2.40 -12.70
N ASP A 42 -8.36 1.87 -11.74
CA ASP A 42 -8.02 1.94 -10.33
C ASP A 42 -7.03 0.86 -9.88
N LEU A 43 -6.16 1.22 -8.93
CA LEU A 43 -5.33 0.29 -8.16
C LEU A 43 -5.77 0.28 -6.70
N THR A 44 -6.12 -0.91 -6.23
CA THR A 44 -6.51 -1.20 -4.84
C THR A 44 -5.40 -1.97 -4.15
N PHE A 45 -5.08 -1.64 -2.91
CA PHE A 45 -4.05 -2.37 -2.17
C PHE A 45 -4.40 -2.51 -0.68
N ASP A 46 -3.76 -3.48 -0.05
CA ASP A 46 -3.77 -3.77 1.38
C ASP A 46 -2.36 -4.16 1.81
N ILE A 47 -2.08 -3.97 3.10
CA ILE A 47 -0.76 -4.19 3.67
C ILE A 47 -0.91 -5.09 4.88
N THR A 48 -0.11 -6.15 4.92
CA THR A 48 0.09 -6.99 6.10
C THR A 48 1.48 -6.72 6.66
N TYR A 49 1.54 -6.39 7.94
CA TYR A 49 2.77 -6.35 8.72
C TYR A 49 2.74 -7.45 9.77
N LYS A 50 3.84 -8.18 9.94
CA LYS A 50 3.99 -9.15 11.03
C LYS A 50 5.19 -8.74 11.85
N GLU A 51 4.98 -8.58 13.16
CA GLU A 51 6.06 -8.26 14.07
C GLU A 51 7.16 -9.32 14.03
N HIS A 52 8.40 -8.91 14.32
CA HIS A 52 9.58 -9.79 14.35
C HIS A 52 9.89 -10.52 13.02
N ARG A 53 9.25 -10.11 11.91
CA ARG A 53 9.54 -10.61 10.56
C ARG A 53 10.62 -9.77 9.86
N GLY A 54 11.65 -9.36 10.60
CA GLY A 54 12.78 -8.59 10.07
C GLY A 54 12.39 -7.24 9.46
N GLY A 55 11.34 -6.58 9.98
CA GLY A 55 10.87 -5.29 9.48
C GLY A 55 10.18 -5.35 8.11
N ARG A 56 9.79 -6.54 7.63
CA ARG A 56 9.19 -6.72 6.29
C ARG A 56 7.68 -6.59 6.31
N ALA A 57 7.15 -5.89 5.31
CA ALA A 57 5.71 -5.79 5.06
C ALA A 57 5.34 -6.50 3.76
N THR A 58 4.14 -7.08 3.72
CA THR A 58 3.56 -7.62 2.49
C THR A 58 2.52 -6.64 1.96
N ILE A 59 2.73 -6.10 0.76
CA ILE A 59 1.76 -5.29 0.04
C ILE A 59 1.08 -6.17 -0.99
N ASN A 60 -0.23 -6.37 -0.88
CA ASN A 60 -1.00 -6.98 -1.94
C ASN A 60 -1.73 -5.90 -2.72
N PHE A 61 -1.69 -5.96 -4.04
CA PHE A 61 -2.37 -4.98 -4.88
C PHE A 61 -3.12 -5.65 -6.01
N THR A 62 -4.18 -4.97 -6.44
CA THR A 62 -5.06 -5.35 -7.53
C THR A 62 -5.04 -4.25 -8.58
N CYS A 63 -4.80 -4.62 -9.83
CA CYS A 63 -4.95 -3.72 -10.97
C CYS A 63 -5.73 -4.42 -12.10
N ARG A 64 -6.23 -3.64 -13.06
CA ARG A 64 -6.94 -4.16 -14.23
C ARG A 64 -6.21 -3.78 -15.50
N LEU A 65 -5.79 -4.76 -16.28
CA LEU A 65 -5.03 -4.54 -17.50
C LEU A 65 -5.75 -5.15 -18.71
N PRO A 66 -5.50 -4.66 -19.93
CA PRO A 66 -6.15 -5.19 -21.13
C PRO A 66 -5.77 -6.65 -21.46
N GLN A 67 -4.65 -7.14 -20.94
CA GLN A 67 -4.07 -8.43 -21.31
C GLN A 67 -3.67 -9.23 -20.07
N ALA A 68 -3.75 -10.56 -20.15
CA ALA A 68 -3.37 -11.49 -19.08
C ALA A 68 -1.84 -11.64 -18.88
N VAL A 69 -1.05 -10.61 -19.21
CA VAL A 69 0.41 -10.66 -19.07
C VAL A 69 0.78 -10.39 -17.60
N PRO A 70 1.52 -11.29 -16.93
CA PRO A 70 1.95 -11.05 -15.56
C PRO A 70 2.88 -9.83 -15.45
N ALA A 71 2.72 -9.05 -14.38
CA ALA A 71 3.70 -8.04 -14.00
C ALA A 71 4.98 -8.68 -13.45
N ASP A 72 6.12 -8.07 -13.76
CA ASP A 72 7.44 -8.50 -13.32
C ASP A 72 7.80 -7.86 -11.98
N SER A 73 7.53 -6.57 -11.84
CA SER A 73 7.89 -5.77 -10.68
C SER A 73 6.94 -4.60 -10.45
N VAL A 74 7.05 -3.99 -9.28
CA VAL A 74 6.28 -2.80 -8.89
C VAL A 74 7.20 -1.79 -8.22
N ARG A 75 6.82 -0.51 -8.30
CA ARG A 75 7.42 0.59 -7.57
C ARG A 75 6.32 1.46 -6.94
N PHE A 76 6.31 1.54 -5.62
CA PHE A 76 5.55 2.51 -4.83
C PHE A 76 6.48 3.64 -4.44
N ALA A 77 6.12 4.89 -4.74
CA ALA A 77 6.95 6.04 -4.41
C ALA A 77 6.15 7.23 -3.91
N ALA A 78 6.60 7.85 -2.82
CA ALA A 78 6.11 9.09 -2.27
C ALA A 78 7.32 9.95 -1.87
N ASP A 79 7.62 11.00 -2.65
CA ASP A 79 8.79 11.87 -2.47
C ASP A 79 10.09 11.08 -2.22
N VAL A 80 10.54 10.97 -0.96
CA VAL A 80 11.77 10.28 -0.56
C VAL A 80 11.58 8.79 -0.25
N ALA A 81 10.36 8.35 0.06
CA ALA A 81 10.06 6.96 0.38
C ALA A 81 9.80 6.16 -0.90
N VAL A 82 10.62 5.14 -1.14
CA VAL A 82 10.54 4.31 -2.34
C VAL A 82 10.63 2.84 -1.98
N MET A 83 9.60 2.09 -2.32
CA MET A 83 9.59 0.63 -2.22
C MET A 83 9.43 0.04 -3.61
N SER A 84 10.40 -0.75 -4.05
CA SER A 84 10.35 -1.40 -5.35
C SER A 84 10.92 -2.81 -5.31
N GLY A 85 10.39 -3.68 -6.16
CA GLY A 85 10.92 -5.02 -6.30
C GLY A 85 10.03 -5.95 -7.13
N PRO A 86 10.44 -7.22 -7.26
CA PRO A 86 9.68 -8.20 -8.01
C PRO A 86 8.34 -8.50 -7.34
N VAL A 87 7.34 -8.85 -8.14
CA VAL A 87 6.02 -9.24 -7.63
C VAL A 87 5.75 -10.72 -7.86
N LYS A 88 4.97 -11.32 -6.96
CA LYS A 88 4.45 -12.67 -7.15
C LYS A 88 2.97 -12.58 -7.49
N LYS A 89 2.57 -13.31 -8.53
CA LYS A 89 1.17 -13.47 -8.92
C LYS A 89 0.43 -14.24 -7.83
N LEU A 90 -0.68 -13.68 -7.33
CA LEU A 90 -1.66 -14.40 -6.52
C LEU A 90 -2.70 -15.05 -7.45
N TYR A 91 -3.35 -14.24 -8.30
CA TYR A 91 -4.25 -14.74 -9.34
C TYR A 91 -4.40 -13.74 -10.49
N LEU A 92 -4.79 -14.27 -11.65
CA LEU A 92 -5.23 -13.52 -12.82
C LEU A 92 -6.60 -14.08 -13.22
N GLU A 93 -7.61 -13.22 -13.29
CA GLU A 93 -8.96 -13.62 -13.65
C GLU A 93 -9.54 -12.71 -14.75
N PRO A 94 -10.26 -13.25 -15.74
CA PRO A 94 -10.91 -12.43 -16.75
C PRO A 94 -12.10 -11.66 -16.14
N GLU A 95 -12.21 -10.37 -16.46
CA GLU A 95 -13.29 -9.49 -16.01
C GLU A 95 -13.85 -8.69 -17.22
N ARG A 96 -14.90 -9.21 -17.84
CA ARG A 96 -15.53 -8.65 -19.06
C ARG A 96 -14.51 -8.39 -20.18
N LYS A 97 -14.05 -7.15 -20.34
CA LYS A 97 -13.15 -6.69 -21.42
C LYS A 97 -11.70 -6.49 -20.95
N VAL A 98 -11.44 -6.71 -19.67
CA VAL A 98 -10.12 -6.55 -19.05
C VAL A 98 -9.78 -7.80 -18.24
N TRP A 99 -8.55 -7.87 -17.78
CA TRP A 99 -8.08 -8.87 -16.84
C TRP A 99 -7.88 -8.22 -15.49
N LYS A 100 -8.30 -8.89 -14.43
CA LYS A 100 -8.01 -8.49 -13.06
C LYS A 100 -6.77 -9.24 -12.60
N HIS A 101 -5.79 -8.47 -12.18
CA HIS A 101 -4.50 -8.97 -11.74
C HIS A 101 -4.36 -8.71 -10.26
N ARG A 102 -4.00 -9.75 -9.50
CA ARG A 102 -3.71 -9.65 -8.08
C ARG A 102 -2.29 -10.13 -7.82
N TYR A 103 -1.51 -9.28 -7.16
CA TYR A 103 -0.11 -9.53 -6.86
C TYR A 103 0.18 -9.35 -5.38
N THR A 104 1.31 -9.90 -4.97
CA THR A 104 1.94 -9.67 -3.67
C THR A 104 3.37 -9.20 -3.86
N PHE A 105 3.77 -8.23 -3.05
CA PHE A 105 5.08 -7.59 -3.05
C PHE A 105 5.61 -7.54 -1.61
N ASP A 106 6.84 -8.02 -1.41
CA ASP A 106 7.52 -7.96 -0.12
C ASP A 106 8.34 -6.67 -0.05
N ALA A 107 7.94 -5.77 0.83
CA ALA A 107 8.47 -4.41 0.96
C ALA A 107 9.25 -4.23 2.28
N ASP A 108 10.13 -3.24 2.28
CA ASP A 108 10.73 -2.76 3.53
C ASP A 108 9.69 -1.98 4.32
N GLY A 109 9.33 -2.46 5.50
CA GLY A 109 8.32 -1.85 6.36
C GLY A 109 8.75 -0.50 6.93
N SER A 110 10.07 -0.23 7.01
CA SER A 110 10.58 1.05 7.50
C SER A 110 10.19 2.23 6.59
N GLU A 111 9.96 1.97 5.31
CA GLU A 111 9.53 2.95 4.32
C GLU A 111 8.04 3.30 4.42
N LEU A 112 7.23 2.50 5.12
CA LEU A 112 5.78 2.67 5.14
C LEU A 112 5.35 4.00 5.77
N CYS A 113 6.00 4.43 6.86
CA CYS A 113 5.70 5.72 7.46
C CYS A 113 5.99 6.88 6.49
N GLY A 114 7.13 6.84 5.80
CA GLY A 114 7.48 7.85 4.80
C GLY A 114 6.57 7.81 3.57
N PHE A 115 6.11 6.63 3.17
CA PHE A 115 5.20 6.46 2.05
C PHE A 115 3.85 7.14 2.30
N PHE A 116 3.34 7.11 3.53
CA PHE A 116 2.07 7.73 3.92
C PHE A 116 2.20 9.21 4.33
N ASP A 117 3.02 10.00 3.62
CA ASP A 117 3.04 11.46 3.76
C ASP A 117 1.80 12.10 3.09
N GLU A 118 0.97 12.81 3.86
CA GLU A 118 -0.21 13.54 3.37
C GLU A 118 0.15 14.60 2.32
N ARG A 119 1.36 15.16 2.40
CA ARG A 119 1.81 16.26 1.53
C ARG A 119 2.39 15.75 0.21
N ALA A 120 2.83 14.49 0.17
CA ALA A 120 3.38 13.89 -1.02
C ALA A 120 2.30 13.66 -2.09
N SER A 121 2.75 13.51 -3.34
CA SER A 121 1.91 13.09 -4.46
C SER A 121 2.39 11.74 -4.97
N PRO A 122 2.02 10.63 -4.31
CA PRO A 122 2.61 9.35 -4.62
C PRO A 122 2.14 8.77 -5.94
N GLU A 123 2.98 7.89 -6.48
CA GLU A 123 2.70 7.13 -7.68
C GLU A 123 3.06 5.65 -7.46
N VAL A 124 2.30 4.78 -8.11
CA VAL A 124 2.58 3.36 -8.21
C VAL A 124 2.82 3.01 -9.67
N THR A 125 3.97 2.42 -9.98
CA THR A 125 4.28 1.93 -11.33
C THR A 125 4.32 0.41 -11.33
N VAL A 126 3.52 -0.20 -12.20
CA VAL A 126 3.49 -1.65 -12.43
C VAL A 126 4.19 -1.94 -13.75
N TYR A 127 5.26 -2.74 -13.72
CA TYR A 127 6.05 -3.10 -14.90
C TYR A 127 5.60 -4.46 -15.43
N VAL A 128 5.31 -4.52 -16.72
CA VAL A 128 4.73 -5.68 -17.43
C VAL A 128 5.47 -5.85 -18.76
N GLY A 129 6.50 -6.70 -18.77
CA GLY A 129 7.45 -6.80 -19.86
C GLY A 129 8.09 -5.45 -20.16
N GLU A 130 7.98 -5.00 -21.41
CA GLU A 130 8.50 -3.70 -21.85
C GLU A 130 7.54 -2.52 -21.57
N LYS A 131 6.36 -2.78 -21.00
CA LYS A 131 5.36 -1.75 -20.70
C LYS A 131 5.35 -1.41 -19.22
N SER A 132 4.96 -0.18 -18.91
CA SER A 132 4.73 0.28 -17.54
C SER A 132 3.40 1.00 -17.43
N TYR A 133 2.62 0.68 -16.40
CA TYR A 133 1.38 1.37 -16.08
C TYR A 133 1.59 2.23 -14.83
N VAL A 134 1.46 3.54 -14.99
CA VAL A 134 1.60 4.50 -13.89
C VAL A 134 0.21 4.82 -13.34
N TYR A 135 0.07 4.63 -12.03
CA TYR A 135 -1.11 4.99 -11.25
C TYR A 135 -0.75 6.14 -10.32
N ARG A 136 -1.48 7.24 -10.41
CA ARG A 136 -1.27 8.44 -9.59
C ARG A 136 -2.27 8.48 -8.45
N ALA A 137 -1.87 9.02 -7.31
CA ALA A 137 -2.76 9.17 -6.18
C ALA A 137 -3.95 10.09 -6.51
N LYS A 138 -5.16 9.61 -6.21
CA LYS A 138 -6.38 10.42 -6.17
C LYS A 138 -6.25 11.41 -5.02
N ARG A 139 -5.96 12.68 -5.32
CA ARG A 139 -5.55 13.70 -4.33
C ARG A 139 -6.45 13.75 -3.08
N SER A 140 -7.77 13.73 -3.25
CA SER A 140 -8.72 13.77 -2.12
C SER A 140 -8.69 12.50 -1.28
N ALA A 141 -8.68 11.32 -1.92
CA ALA A 141 -8.60 10.04 -1.23
C ALA A 141 -7.26 9.87 -0.49
N TRP A 142 -6.15 10.28 -1.13
CA TRP A 142 -4.82 10.25 -0.52
C TRP A 142 -4.76 11.13 0.72
N ARG A 143 -5.16 12.40 0.63
CA ARG A 143 -5.14 13.31 1.78
C ARG A 143 -6.03 12.83 2.94
N SER A 144 -7.12 12.12 2.64
CA SER A 144 -7.97 11.53 3.67
C SER A 144 -7.34 10.30 4.33
N TYR A 145 -6.62 9.47 3.57
CA TYR A 145 -6.12 8.18 4.07
C TYR A 145 -4.67 8.21 4.56
N ALA A 146 -3.80 9.02 3.97
CA ALA A 146 -2.38 9.07 4.32
C ALA A 146 -2.13 9.32 5.82
N PRO A 147 -2.81 10.26 6.50
CA PRO A 147 -2.68 10.41 7.95
C PRO A 147 -3.06 9.15 8.74
N ILE A 148 -3.99 8.35 8.22
CA ILE A 148 -4.45 7.10 8.84
C ILE A 148 -3.42 6.00 8.64
N GLY A 149 -2.94 5.83 7.40
CA GLY A 149 -1.85 4.91 7.07
C GLY A 149 -0.61 5.19 7.90
N TYR A 150 -0.19 6.46 7.98
CA TYR A 150 0.93 6.90 8.82
C TYR A 150 0.73 6.48 10.27
N ARG A 151 -0.41 6.79 10.89
CA ARG A 151 -0.69 6.45 12.30
C ARG A 151 -0.69 4.94 12.55
N ILE A 152 -1.19 4.13 11.62
CA ILE A 152 -1.17 2.67 11.75
C ILE A 152 0.28 2.18 11.82
N PHE A 153 1.13 2.57 10.87
CA PHE A 153 2.50 2.09 10.81
C PHE A 153 3.41 2.73 11.86
N ASP A 154 3.13 3.97 12.28
CA ASP A 154 3.81 4.60 13.40
C ASP A 154 3.51 3.89 14.72
N MET A 155 2.24 3.53 14.97
CA MET A 155 1.85 2.73 16.14
C MET A 155 2.54 1.36 16.13
N ILE A 156 2.56 0.66 14.99
CA ILE A 156 3.24 -0.64 14.86
C ILE A 156 4.73 -0.48 15.18
N ARG A 157 5.39 0.53 14.59
CA ARG A 157 6.81 0.83 14.81
C ARG A 157 7.13 1.12 16.28
N VAL A 158 6.24 1.83 16.99
CA VAL A 158 6.40 2.12 18.42
C VAL A 158 6.21 0.87 19.29
N ASN A 159 5.30 -0.02 18.92
CA ASN A 159 5.05 -1.26 19.68
C ASN A 159 6.19 -2.30 19.54
N GLU A 160 6.97 -2.26 18.47
CA GLU A 160 8.12 -3.15 18.27
C GLU A 160 9.41 -2.71 18.99
N GLN A 161 9.44 -1.49 19.55
CA GLN A 161 10.58 -0.97 20.33
C GLN A 161 10.53 -1.44 21.78
#